data_AF-A0A2V5YD55-F1
#
_entry.id   AF-A0A2V5YD55-F1
#
_cell.length_a   1.000
_cell.length_b   1.000
_cell.length_c   1.000
_cell.angle_alpha   90.00
_cell.angle_beta   90.00
_cell.angle_gamma   90.00
#
_symmetry.space_group_name_H-M   'P 1'
#
loop_
_entity.id
_entity.type
_entity.pdbx_description
1 polymer ?
#
loop_
_entity_poly.entity_id
_entity_poly.type
_entity_poly.pdbx_seq_one_letter_code
_entity_poly.pdbx_strand_id
1 'polypeptide(L)'
;MIKIKISWVAFIFTTVFVCAPLLTHAQNPYQTRNHHLGVSGGNVKDITQSFCCSGTLGSLVIAGGMQYVLSNNHVLARQDRANTGENISQPGLIDNGCQPAAIVADYTAAVPLGNNVDCALAGLRSGKMDSTGFIEGIGTISSNVKAPAIGLAVEKSGRTTGTTTGTIGSIHTSVNVQYQIRCGSGRTYTLSYADQVVINSN
;
A
#
# COMPACT_ATOMS: atom_id res chain seq x y z
N MET A 1 -35.43 -76.77 0.46
CA MET A 1 -34.88 -75.65 1.25
C MET A 1 -33.54 -75.23 0.66
N ILE A 2 -33.54 -74.20 -0.19
CA ILE A 2 -32.37 -73.74 -0.97
C ILE A 2 -31.61 -72.71 -0.14
N LYS A 3 -30.34 -72.99 0.19
CA LYS A 3 -29.44 -72.06 0.89
C LYS A 3 -28.81 -71.09 -0.12
N ILE A 4 -29.20 -69.82 -0.06
CA ILE A 4 -28.59 -68.73 -0.84
C ILE A 4 -27.32 -68.28 -0.12
N LYS A 5 -26.15 -68.40 -0.76
CA LYS A 5 -24.89 -67.82 -0.29
C LYS A 5 -24.83 -66.35 -0.71
N ILE A 6 -24.84 -65.43 0.27
CA ILE A 6 -24.62 -64.00 0.05
C ILE A 6 -23.11 -63.76 0.10
N SER A 7 -22.51 -63.42 -1.05
CA SER A 7 -21.12 -63.01 -1.15
C SER A 7 -21.02 -61.50 -0.94
N TRP A 8 -20.27 -61.08 0.08
CA TRP A 8 -20.00 -59.67 0.36
C TRP A 8 -18.87 -59.19 -0.56
N VAL A 9 -19.20 -58.40 -1.58
CA VAL A 9 -18.19 -57.70 -2.38
C VAL A 9 -17.90 -56.37 -1.69
N ALA A 10 -16.75 -56.28 -1.02
CA ALA A 10 -16.25 -55.03 -0.46
C ALA A 10 -15.68 -54.16 -1.59
N PHE A 11 -16.39 -53.09 -1.96
CA PHE A 11 -15.86 -52.05 -2.85
C PHE A 11 -14.90 -51.17 -2.05
N ILE A 12 -13.59 -51.34 -2.25
CA ILE A 12 -12.57 -50.43 -1.74
C ILE A 12 -12.56 -49.22 -2.67
N PHE A 13 -13.18 -48.11 -2.23
CA PHE A 13 -12.96 -46.81 -2.84
C PHE A 13 -11.56 -46.33 -2.45
N THR A 14 -10.57 -46.60 -3.28
CA THR A 14 -9.26 -45.96 -3.20
C THR A 14 -9.42 -44.51 -3.65
N THR A 15 -9.63 -43.60 -2.69
CA THR A 15 -9.46 -42.16 -2.93
C THR A 15 -8.00 -41.91 -3.27
N VAL A 16 -7.71 -41.74 -4.56
CA VAL A 16 -6.42 -41.24 -5.02
C VAL A 16 -6.34 -39.78 -4.56
N PHE A 17 -5.60 -39.52 -3.48
CA PHE A 17 -5.19 -38.17 -3.11
C PHE A 17 -4.19 -37.70 -4.17
N VAL A 18 -4.69 -37.00 -5.19
CA VAL A 18 -3.82 -36.27 -6.12
C VAL A 18 -3.23 -35.11 -5.31
N CYS A 19 -2.05 -35.34 -4.76
CA CYS A 19 -1.21 -34.27 -4.21
C CYS A 19 -0.68 -33.47 -5.40
N ALA A 20 -1.52 -32.59 -5.95
CA ALA A 20 -1.05 -31.60 -6.89
C ALA A 20 -0.09 -30.68 -6.12
N PRO A 21 1.14 -30.46 -6.58
CA PRO A 21 1.99 -29.45 -5.98
C PRO A 21 1.24 -28.12 -6.09
N LEU A 22 0.94 -27.51 -4.94
CA LEU A 22 0.56 -26.11 -4.88
C LEU A 22 1.73 -25.35 -5.48
N LEU A 23 1.63 -24.98 -6.76
CA LEU A 23 2.48 -23.97 -7.36
C LEU A 23 2.22 -22.70 -6.55
N THR A 24 3.09 -22.45 -5.57
CA THR A 24 3.16 -21.16 -4.91
C THR A 24 3.58 -20.16 -5.98
N HIS A 25 2.60 -19.55 -6.63
CA HIS A 25 2.88 -18.36 -7.44
C HIS A 25 3.54 -17.38 -6.49
N ALA A 26 4.80 -17.04 -6.75
CA ALA A 26 5.53 -16.05 -5.97
C ALA A 26 4.67 -14.78 -5.93
N GLN A 27 4.08 -14.52 -4.76
CA GLN A 27 3.17 -13.40 -4.62
C GLN A 27 3.97 -12.11 -4.63
N ASN A 28 3.47 -11.10 -5.35
CA ASN A 28 4.13 -9.80 -5.44
C ASN A 28 4.20 -9.15 -4.05
N PRO A 29 5.39 -9.00 -3.42
CA PRO A 29 5.49 -8.52 -2.05
C PRO A 29 5.01 -7.07 -1.90
N TYR A 30 5.00 -6.29 -2.99
CA TYR A 30 4.53 -4.90 -2.97
C TYR A 30 2.99 -4.78 -2.96
N GLN A 31 2.26 -5.88 -3.24
CA GLN A 31 0.80 -5.90 -3.33
C GLN A 31 0.15 -6.88 -2.35
N THR A 32 0.92 -7.78 -1.73
CA THR A 32 0.40 -8.73 -0.75
C THR A 32 0.69 -8.33 0.68
N ARG A 33 0.09 -9.05 1.64
CA ARG A 33 0.33 -8.83 3.06
C ARG A 33 1.80 -9.08 3.40
N ASN A 34 2.45 -8.09 4.00
CA ASN A 34 3.76 -8.21 4.66
C ASN A 34 3.87 -7.11 5.73
N HIS A 35 5.00 -7.00 6.43
CA HIS A 35 5.15 -5.99 7.50
C HIS A 35 5.94 -4.75 7.06
N HIS A 36 6.43 -4.69 5.84
CA HIS A 36 7.32 -3.63 5.38
C HIS A 36 6.57 -2.38 4.91
N LEU A 37 7.29 -1.27 4.78
CA LEU A 37 6.81 -0.05 4.14
C LEU A 37 7.21 -0.04 2.65
N GLY A 38 6.80 0.95 1.88
CA GLY A 38 6.96 0.96 0.41
C GLY A 38 5.99 0.01 -0.32
N VAL A 39 4.94 -0.47 0.36
CA VAL A 39 4.00 -1.48 -0.16
C VAL A 39 2.57 -0.96 -0.23
N SER A 40 1.69 -1.74 -0.85
CA SER A 40 0.25 -1.44 -0.96
C SER A 40 -0.40 -1.11 0.39
N GLY A 41 -1.15 -0.02 0.43
CA GLY A 41 -2.07 0.29 1.52
C GLY A 41 -2.85 1.55 1.26
N GLY A 42 -3.81 1.84 2.12
CA GLY A 42 -4.65 3.02 1.98
C GLY A 42 -5.84 3.01 2.93
N ASN A 43 -6.59 4.10 2.90
CA ASN A 43 -7.80 4.23 3.71
C ASN A 43 -8.89 3.29 3.20
N VAL A 44 -9.46 2.47 4.09
CA VAL A 44 -10.45 1.45 3.72
C VAL A 44 -11.78 2.01 3.22
N LYS A 45 -12.00 3.31 3.40
CA LYS A 45 -13.18 4.01 2.88
C LYS A 45 -12.92 4.72 1.55
N ASP A 46 -11.74 4.59 0.95
CA ASP A 46 -11.46 5.13 -0.39
C ASP A 46 -12.04 4.24 -1.49
N ILE A 47 -13.37 4.12 -1.46
CA ILE A 47 -14.16 3.24 -2.31
C ILE A 47 -15.47 3.92 -2.68
N THR A 48 -15.97 3.59 -3.86
CA THR A 48 -17.26 3.98 -4.42
C THR A 48 -18.00 2.73 -4.87
N GLN A 49 -19.19 2.87 -5.45
CA GLN A 49 -19.95 1.73 -5.94
C GLN A 49 -19.21 0.91 -7.01
N SER A 50 -18.33 1.54 -7.80
CA SER A 50 -17.69 0.91 -8.97
C SER A 50 -16.16 0.86 -8.89
N PHE A 51 -15.54 1.59 -7.96
CA PHE A 51 -14.09 1.71 -7.86
C PHE A 51 -13.63 1.65 -6.42
N CYS A 52 -12.53 0.94 -6.16
CA CYS A 52 -11.77 1.04 -4.92
C CYS A 52 -10.36 1.53 -5.21
N CYS A 53 -9.76 2.24 -4.26
CA CYS A 53 -8.46 2.84 -4.43
C CYS A 53 -7.48 2.37 -3.35
N SER A 54 -6.21 2.36 -3.73
CA SER A 54 -5.06 2.08 -2.88
C SER A 54 -3.92 2.96 -3.32
N GLY A 55 -3.01 3.22 -2.40
CA GLY A 55 -1.72 3.83 -2.68
C GLY A 55 -0.59 2.97 -2.14
N THR A 56 0.45 3.67 -1.69
CA THR A 56 1.62 3.06 -1.04
C THR A 56 1.72 3.60 0.38
N LEU A 57 1.97 2.73 1.35
CA LEU A 57 2.39 3.10 2.69
C LEU A 57 3.87 3.51 2.62
N GLY A 58 4.18 4.80 2.72
CA GLY A 58 5.48 5.34 2.32
C GLY A 58 6.62 4.99 3.28
N SER A 59 6.73 5.71 4.39
CA SER A 59 7.85 5.56 5.34
C SER A 59 7.40 5.71 6.79
N LEU A 60 8.23 5.24 7.73
CA LEU A 60 8.01 5.34 9.16
C LEU A 60 8.41 6.72 9.62
N VAL A 61 7.54 7.38 10.36
CA VAL A 61 7.85 8.64 11.05
C VAL A 61 7.60 8.45 12.53
N ILE A 62 8.51 8.96 13.36
CA ILE A 62 8.37 8.94 14.81
C ILE A 62 8.17 10.38 15.28
N ALA A 63 7.06 10.64 15.96
CA ALA A 63 6.75 11.95 16.51
C ALA A 63 6.11 11.79 17.90
N GLY A 64 6.63 12.51 18.90
CA GLY A 64 6.13 12.41 20.28
C GLY A 64 6.19 10.99 20.87
N GLY A 65 7.15 10.17 20.44
CA GLY A 65 7.27 8.77 20.86
C GLY A 65 6.30 7.80 20.19
N MET A 66 5.40 8.28 19.32
CA MET A 66 4.47 7.46 18.55
C MET A 66 4.98 7.21 17.14
N GLN A 67 4.62 6.06 16.59
CA GLN A 67 4.98 5.64 15.24
C GLN A 67 3.83 5.90 14.27
N TYR A 68 4.16 6.44 13.10
CA TYR A 68 3.22 6.76 12.05
C TYR A 68 3.71 6.21 10.71
N VAL A 69 2.76 5.85 9.85
CA VAL A 69 3.04 5.76 8.42
C VAL A 69 2.81 7.12 7.79
N LEU A 70 3.81 7.60 7.07
CA LEU A 70 3.75 8.75 6.18
C LEU A 70 3.36 8.30 4.77
N SER A 71 2.39 8.96 4.18
CA SER A 71 2.04 8.81 2.77
C SER A 71 1.37 10.09 2.26
N ASN A 72 0.82 10.05 1.06
CA ASN A 72 0.06 11.16 0.51
C ASN A 72 -1.30 11.32 1.22
N ASN A 73 -1.77 12.55 1.28
CA ASN A 73 -3.13 12.90 1.69
C ASN A 73 -4.15 12.17 0.83
N HIS A 74 -3.95 12.11 -0.48
CA HIS A 74 -4.89 11.40 -1.35
C HIS A 74 -4.97 9.89 -1.08
N VAL A 75 -3.99 9.30 -0.37
CA VAL A 75 -3.95 7.87 -0.01
C VAL A 75 -4.57 7.60 1.37
N LEU A 76 -4.22 8.40 2.38
CA LEU A 76 -4.64 8.17 3.77
C LEU A 76 -5.83 9.02 4.19
N ALA A 77 -5.89 10.26 3.70
CA ALA A 77 -6.89 11.24 4.08
C ALA A 77 -8.05 11.35 3.08
N ARG A 78 -8.05 10.52 2.03
CA ARG A 78 -9.08 10.51 0.99
C ARG A 78 -9.29 11.92 0.40
N GLN A 79 -8.20 12.64 0.16
CA GLN A 79 -8.22 14.03 -0.30
C GLN A 79 -9.05 14.93 0.62
N ASP A 80 -8.62 15.05 1.87
CA ASP A 80 -9.24 15.86 2.93
C ASP A 80 -10.64 15.41 3.40
N ARG A 81 -11.09 14.21 3.02
CA ARG A 81 -12.42 13.69 3.40
C ARG A 81 -12.40 12.70 4.56
N ALA A 82 -11.23 12.23 4.97
CA ALA A 82 -11.11 11.28 6.05
C ALA A 82 -11.37 11.94 7.41
N ASN A 83 -12.07 11.22 8.28
CA ASN A 83 -12.15 11.57 9.69
C ASN A 83 -11.02 10.88 10.45
N THR A 84 -10.44 11.55 11.44
CA THR A 84 -9.46 10.94 12.35
C THR A 84 -10.01 9.63 12.92
N GLY A 85 -9.16 8.60 12.98
CA GLY A 85 -9.50 7.24 13.40
C GLY A 85 -10.00 6.34 12.27
N GLU A 86 -10.06 6.81 11.02
CA GLU A 86 -10.36 5.93 9.90
C GLU A 86 -9.27 4.86 9.69
N ASN A 87 -9.71 3.62 9.53
CA ASN A 87 -8.81 2.47 9.38
C ASN A 87 -8.00 2.56 8.08
N ILE A 88 -6.71 2.24 8.18
CA ILE A 88 -5.80 2.04 7.06
C ILE A 88 -5.46 0.55 6.96
N SER A 89 -5.64 -0.05 5.78
CA SER A 89 -5.30 -1.46 5.55
C SER A 89 -4.00 -1.67 4.80
N GLN A 90 -3.35 -2.81 5.08
CA GLN A 90 -2.24 -3.37 4.30
C GLN A 90 -2.54 -4.86 4.05
N PRO A 91 -2.65 -5.29 2.79
CA PRO A 91 -2.62 -4.47 1.58
C PRO A 91 -3.84 -3.52 1.47
N GLY A 92 -3.78 -2.59 0.52
CA GLY A 92 -4.88 -1.68 0.21
C GLY A 92 -6.02 -2.39 -0.53
N LEU A 93 -7.17 -1.73 -0.63
CA LEU A 93 -8.41 -2.29 -1.19
C LEU A 93 -8.23 -2.94 -2.57
N ILE A 94 -7.55 -2.28 -3.51
CA ILE A 94 -7.34 -2.80 -4.87
C ILE A 94 -6.70 -4.19 -4.86
N ASP A 95 -5.76 -4.44 -3.94
CA ASP A 95 -5.01 -5.68 -3.88
C ASP A 95 -5.64 -6.75 -2.99
N ASN A 96 -6.80 -6.44 -2.41
CA ASN A 96 -7.59 -7.36 -1.58
C ASN A 96 -9.05 -7.44 -2.07
N GLY A 97 -9.26 -7.38 -3.38
CA GLY A 97 -10.59 -7.56 -3.99
C GLY A 97 -11.62 -6.50 -3.56
N CYS A 98 -11.17 -5.26 -3.36
CA CYS A 98 -11.97 -4.16 -2.81
C CYS A 98 -12.56 -4.41 -1.42
N GLN A 99 -11.96 -5.32 -0.64
CA GLN A 99 -12.31 -5.55 0.75
C GLN A 99 -11.20 -5.05 1.69
N PRO A 100 -11.54 -4.50 2.86
CA PRO A 100 -10.53 -4.17 3.88
C PRO A 100 -9.72 -5.42 4.26
N ALA A 101 -8.39 -5.29 4.22
CA ALA A 101 -7.47 -6.34 4.66
C ALA A 101 -7.12 -6.19 6.16
N ALA A 102 -5.92 -6.60 6.57
CA ALA A 102 -5.43 -6.34 7.92
C ALA A 102 -5.34 -4.82 8.16
N ILE A 103 -5.95 -4.35 9.26
CA ILE A 103 -5.86 -2.94 9.65
C ILE A 103 -4.55 -2.72 10.39
N VAL A 104 -3.74 -1.80 9.87
CA VAL A 104 -2.37 -1.57 10.33
C VAL A 104 -2.16 -0.19 10.93
N ALA A 105 -3.03 0.78 10.64
CA ALA A 105 -2.93 2.13 11.17
C ALA A 105 -4.30 2.80 11.26
N ASP A 106 -4.34 3.90 12.00
CA ASP A 106 -5.51 4.77 12.15
C ASP A 106 -5.17 6.17 11.65
N TYR A 107 -5.91 6.66 10.64
CA TYR A 107 -5.68 8.00 10.08
C TYR A 107 -5.67 9.05 11.19
N THR A 108 -4.64 9.90 11.20
CA THR A 108 -4.41 10.88 12.26
C THR A 108 -4.69 12.29 11.76
N ALA A 109 -3.92 12.73 10.78
CA ALA A 109 -3.95 14.10 10.28
C ALA A 109 -3.36 14.18 8.87
N ALA A 110 -3.67 15.26 8.18
CA ALA A 110 -3.06 15.60 6.90
C ALA A 110 -2.86 17.11 6.80
N VAL A 111 -1.92 17.53 5.95
CA VAL A 111 -1.90 18.90 5.48
C VAL A 111 -2.99 19.03 4.42
N PRO A 112 -3.89 20.03 4.48
CA PRO A 112 -4.95 20.16 3.49
C PRO A 112 -4.36 20.35 2.09
N LEU A 113 -4.96 19.70 1.09
CA LEU A 113 -4.52 19.84 -0.29
C LEU A 113 -4.63 21.30 -0.75
N GLY A 114 -3.68 21.71 -1.59
CA GLY A 114 -3.51 23.11 -2.00
C GLY A 114 -2.49 23.90 -1.18
N ASN A 115 -1.99 23.35 -0.06
CA ASN A 115 -0.93 23.98 0.75
C ASN A 115 0.49 23.53 0.34
N ASN A 116 0.73 23.40 -0.96
CA ASN A 116 2.04 23.04 -1.53
C ASN A 116 2.63 21.68 -1.10
N VAL A 117 1.81 20.79 -0.52
CA VAL A 117 2.22 19.44 -0.14
C VAL A 117 1.02 18.49 -0.19
N ASP A 118 1.26 17.24 -0.57
CA ASP A 118 0.31 16.14 -0.51
C ASP A 118 0.81 15.12 0.51
N CYS A 119 0.41 15.27 1.78
CA CYS A 119 0.99 14.55 2.90
C CYS A 119 -0.04 14.26 4.00
N ALA A 120 0.01 13.05 4.54
CA ALA A 120 -0.80 12.60 5.65
C ALA A 120 -0.05 11.59 6.53
N LEU A 121 -0.51 11.50 7.79
CA LEU A 121 -0.04 10.56 8.79
C LEU A 121 -1.19 9.65 9.25
N ALA A 122 -0.86 8.38 9.47
CA ALA A 122 -1.71 7.44 10.19
C ALA A 122 -0.89 6.75 11.29
N GLY A 123 -1.40 6.74 12.52
CA GLY A 123 -0.73 6.14 13.67
C GLY A 123 -0.71 4.63 13.53
N LEU A 124 0.49 4.04 13.55
CA LEU A 124 0.65 2.59 13.41
C LEU A 124 0.07 1.86 14.61
N ARG A 125 -0.67 0.79 14.35
CA ARG A 125 -1.09 -0.16 15.37
C ARG A 125 0.09 -1.06 15.73
N SER A 126 0.26 -1.27 17.04
CA SER A 126 1.39 -2.05 17.58
C SER A 126 1.49 -3.43 16.93
N GLY A 127 2.70 -3.78 16.48
CA GLY A 127 3.03 -5.08 15.90
C GLY A 127 2.39 -5.37 14.53
N LYS A 128 1.79 -4.37 13.86
CA LYS A 128 1.17 -4.56 12.54
C LYS A 128 2.09 -4.27 11.36
N MET A 129 3.10 -3.43 11.57
CA MET A 129 4.13 -3.09 10.60
C MET A 129 5.50 -3.16 11.29
N ASP A 130 6.55 -3.22 10.49
CA ASP A 130 7.95 -3.26 10.94
C ASP A 130 8.30 -1.93 11.63
N SER A 131 8.64 -2.04 12.92
CA SER A 131 8.95 -0.90 13.78
C SER A 131 10.33 -0.29 13.53
N THR A 132 11.18 -0.93 12.73
CA THR A 132 12.47 -0.37 12.29
C THR A 132 12.30 0.61 11.13
N GLY A 133 11.15 0.58 10.45
CA GLY A 133 10.91 1.37 9.24
C GLY A 133 11.52 0.75 7.97
N PHE A 134 11.70 -0.57 7.95
CA PHE A 134 12.17 -1.29 6.77
C PHE A 134 11.25 -1.05 5.57
N ILE A 135 11.82 -0.58 4.45
CA ILE A 135 11.12 -0.35 3.19
C ILE A 135 11.40 -1.53 2.25
N GLU A 136 10.35 -2.14 1.70
CA GLU A 136 10.45 -3.28 0.78
C GLU A 136 11.41 -2.97 -0.38
N GLY A 137 12.41 -3.83 -0.56
CA GLY A 137 13.43 -3.72 -1.60
C GLY A 137 14.48 -2.60 -1.42
N ILE A 138 14.43 -1.80 -0.34
CA ILE A 138 15.43 -0.76 -0.03
C ILE A 138 16.11 -1.04 1.32
N GLY A 139 15.34 -1.46 2.32
CA GLY A 139 15.79 -1.70 3.68
C GLY A 139 15.50 -0.56 4.65
N THR A 140 16.12 -0.61 5.83
CA THR A 140 15.99 0.42 6.86
C THR A 140 16.83 1.64 6.48
N ILE A 141 16.19 2.80 6.43
CA ILE A 141 16.85 4.06 6.03
C ILE A 141 17.46 4.80 7.22
N SER A 142 18.46 5.64 6.95
CA SER A 142 19.01 6.55 7.95
C SER A 142 18.00 7.62 8.36
N SER A 143 18.05 8.06 9.62
CA SER A 143 17.31 9.25 10.08
C SER A 143 17.90 10.57 9.56
N ASN A 144 19.08 10.55 8.94
CA ASN A 144 19.70 11.74 8.36
C ASN A 144 19.07 12.06 7.00
N VAL A 145 18.34 13.17 6.93
CA VAL A 145 17.79 13.68 5.68
C VAL A 145 18.90 14.37 4.88
N LYS A 146 19.11 13.92 3.64
CA LYS A 146 20.05 14.55 2.71
C LYS A 146 19.33 15.62 1.89
N ALA A 147 19.93 16.81 1.77
CA ALA A 147 19.41 17.84 0.89
C ALA A 147 19.41 17.37 -0.58
N PRO A 148 18.36 17.65 -1.36
CA PRO A 148 18.30 17.26 -2.76
C PRO A 148 19.31 18.06 -3.57
N ALA A 149 19.98 17.40 -4.51
CA ALA A 149 20.87 18.03 -5.47
C ALA A 149 20.72 17.32 -6.81
N ILE A 150 20.77 18.08 -7.91
CA ILE A 150 20.66 17.55 -9.26
C ILE A 150 21.75 16.50 -9.50
N GLY A 151 21.39 15.40 -10.13
CA GLY A 151 22.26 14.25 -10.40
C GLY A 151 22.40 13.25 -9.24
N LEU A 152 21.85 13.54 -8.05
CA LEU A 152 21.84 12.55 -6.97
C LEU A 152 21.01 11.32 -7.36
N ALA A 153 21.59 10.14 -7.17
CA ALA A 153 20.88 8.87 -7.31
C ALA A 153 19.83 8.72 -6.21
N VAL A 154 18.67 8.18 -6.59
CA VAL A 154 17.55 7.92 -5.69
C VAL A 154 16.95 6.55 -5.96
N GLU A 155 16.32 5.98 -4.94
CA GLU A 155 15.52 4.77 -5.01
C GLU A 155 14.12 5.08 -4.48
N LYS A 156 13.11 4.46 -5.08
CA LYS A 156 11.74 4.45 -4.54
C LYS A 156 11.23 3.03 -4.47
N SER A 157 10.37 2.76 -3.50
CA SER A 157 9.59 1.54 -3.38
C SER A 157 8.11 1.89 -3.43
N GLY A 158 7.31 1.11 -4.15
CA GLY A 158 5.88 1.36 -4.26
C GLY A 158 5.09 0.21 -4.84
N ARG A 159 3.80 0.19 -4.49
CA ARG A 159 2.81 -0.84 -4.85
C ARG A 159 2.91 -1.34 -6.30
N THR A 160 2.98 -0.42 -7.26
CA THR A 160 2.74 -0.74 -8.67
C THR A 160 4.01 -1.22 -9.38
N THR A 161 5.11 -0.51 -9.22
CA THR A 161 6.36 -0.79 -9.96
C THR A 161 7.41 -1.49 -9.12
N GLY A 162 7.14 -1.77 -7.84
CA GLY A 162 8.14 -2.20 -6.88
C GLY A 162 9.27 -1.18 -6.72
N THR A 163 10.46 -1.68 -6.37
CA THR A 163 11.66 -0.86 -6.24
C THR A 163 12.19 -0.42 -7.60
N THR A 164 12.40 0.87 -7.77
CA THR A 164 13.00 1.46 -8.97
C THR A 164 14.05 2.50 -8.59
N THR A 165 15.03 2.70 -9.44
CA THR A 165 16.06 3.74 -9.29
C THR A 165 15.79 4.93 -10.21
N GLY A 166 16.42 6.06 -9.92
CA GLY A 166 16.38 7.25 -10.75
C GLY A 166 17.45 8.25 -10.34
N THR A 167 17.37 9.45 -10.92
CA THR A 167 18.22 10.58 -10.54
C THR A 167 17.41 11.85 -10.36
N ILE A 168 17.83 12.73 -9.47
CA ILE A 168 17.20 14.05 -9.33
C ILE A 168 17.53 14.87 -10.58
N GLY A 169 16.51 15.12 -11.40
CA GLY A 169 16.65 15.88 -12.64
C GLY A 169 16.51 17.38 -12.44
N SER A 170 15.71 17.80 -11.46
CA SER A 170 15.49 19.22 -11.15
C SER A 170 15.11 19.43 -9.69
N ILE A 171 15.43 20.61 -9.19
CA ILE A 171 15.02 21.15 -7.88
C ILE A 171 14.33 22.50 -8.12
N HIS A 172 13.51 22.98 -7.17
CA HIS A 172 12.74 24.22 -7.32
C HIS A 172 11.73 24.21 -8.49
N THR A 173 11.19 23.05 -8.83
CA THR A 173 10.28 22.93 -9.97
C THR A 173 8.84 23.19 -9.56
N SER A 174 8.11 23.95 -10.38
CA SER A 174 6.66 24.05 -10.26
C SER A 174 6.00 22.96 -11.10
N VAL A 175 5.11 22.18 -10.50
CA VAL A 175 4.38 21.09 -11.14
C VAL A 175 2.88 21.23 -10.93
N ASN A 176 2.11 20.79 -11.92
CA ASN A 176 0.66 20.71 -11.84
C ASN A 176 0.26 19.25 -11.71
N VAL A 177 -0.45 18.92 -10.63
CA VAL A 177 -0.93 17.56 -10.37
C VAL A 177 -2.45 17.55 -10.49
N GLN A 178 -2.94 16.66 -11.36
CA GLN A 178 -4.37 16.44 -11.52
C GLN A 178 -4.86 15.41 -10.51
N TYR A 179 -5.95 15.74 -9.83
CA TYR A 179 -6.68 14.89 -8.92
C TYR A 179 -8.09 14.65 -9.44
N GLN A 180 -8.75 13.60 -8.94
CA GLN A 180 -10.17 13.35 -9.15
C GLN A 180 -10.90 13.39 -7.80
N ILE A 181 -12.08 14.00 -7.73
CA ILE A 181 -12.77 14.23 -6.44
C ILE A 181 -13.07 12.94 -5.68
N ARG A 182 -13.21 11.79 -6.31
CA ARG A 182 -13.34 10.50 -5.62
C ARG A 182 -12.56 9.45 -6.37
N CYS A 183 -12.27 8.35 -5.68
CA CYS A 183 -11.71 7.16 -6.30
C CYS A 183 -12.49 6.80 -7.59
N GLY A 184 -11.81 6.88 -8.74
CA GLY A 184 -12.32 6.56 -10.08
C GLY A 184 -13.57 7.32 -10.52
N SER A 185 -14.02 8.36 -9.80
CA SER A 185 -15.29 9.02 -10.11
C SER A 185 -15.35 10.49 -9.70
N GLY A 186 -16.24 11.24 -10.35
CA GLY A 186 -16.40 12.67 -10.15
C GLY A 186 -15.46 13.51 -11.02
N ARG A 187 -15.53 14.83 -10.85
CA ARG A 187 -14.76 15.79 -11.63
C ARG A 187 -13.28 15.72 -11.29
N THR A 188 -12.45 16.02 -12.28
CA THR A 188 -11.02 16.26 -12.05
C THR A 188 -10.79 17.72 -11.71
N TYR A 189 -9.73 17.98 -10.95
CA TYR A 189 -9.23 19.30 -10.62
C TYR A 189 -7.70 19.26 -10.56
N THR A 190 -7.05 20.41 -10.72
CA THR A 190 -5.58 20.50 -10.76
C THR A 190 -5.10 21.41 -9.66
N LEU A 191 -4.05 20.98 -8.96
CA LEU A 191 -3.36 21.79 -7.96
C LEU A 191 -1.92 22.02 -8.41
N SER A 192 -1.43 23.23 -8.17
CA SER A 192 -0.05 23.61 -8.44
C SER A 192 0.80 23.45 -7.18
N TYR A 193 1.99 22.89 -7.36
CA TYR A 193 2.99 22.72 -6.32
C TYR A 193 4.28 23.39 -6.77
N ALA A 194 4.80 24.33 -6.01
CA ALA A 194 6.07 25.02 -6.20
C ALA A 194 7.17 24.38 -5.34
N ASP A 195 8.42 24.66 -5.67
CA ASP A 195 9.60 24.17 -4.94
C ASP A 195 9.73 22.65 -4.85
N GLN A 196 9.28 21.94 -5.88
CA GLN A 196 9.33 20.48 -5.93
C GLN A 196 10.66 19.95 -6.46
N VAL A 197 10.97 18.72 -6.05
CA VAL A 197 12.07 17.91 -6.58
C VAL A 197 11.50 16.98 -7.65
N VAL A 198 12.09 16.97 -8.84
CA VAL A 198 11.67 16.09 -9.95
C VAL A 198 12.71 15.00 -10.15
N ILE A 199 12.24 13.76 -10.19
CA ILE A 199 13.06 12.57 -10.41
C ILE A 199 12.87 12.11 -11.85
N ASN A 200 13.97 11.92 -12.56
CA ASN A 200 13.99 11.23 -13.84
C ASN A 200 14.12 9.73 -13.56
N SER A 201 13.11 8.96 -13.96
CA SER A 201 13.21 7.50 -13.95
C SER A 201 14.28 7.06 -14.96
N ASN A 202 15.12 6.11 -14.54
CA ASN A 202 16.05 5.43 -15.44
C ASN A 202 15.33 4.32 -16.24
#